data_AF-A0A954Y828-F1
#
_entry.id   AF-A0A954Y828-F1
#
_cell.length_a   1.000
_cell.length_b   1.000
_cell.length_c   1.000
_cell.angle_alpha   90.00
_cell.angle_beta   90.00
_cell.angle_gamma   90.00
#
_symmetry.space_group_name_H-M   'P 1'
#
loop_
_entity.id
_entity.type
_entity.pdbx_description
1 polymer ?
#
loop_
_entity_poly.entity_id
_entity_poly.type
_entity_poly.pdbx_seq_one_letter_code
_entity_poly.pdbx_strand_id
1 'polypeptide(L)'
;GDGLNDAPALAAADVGIALACGVDLTRDSAEVCLLSDGVSRVPWAIGLARQTIRTIRQNLIWTLAYNAIGIALAMANLLNPVFAGAAMVVSCVVVVGNSLRLARYDSAPKTRVARQLTAQQNEPRVPAADSQPEARTARPSPLVEAPR
;
A
#
# COMPACT_ATOMS: atom_id res chain seq x y z
N GLY A 1 11.79 6.40 2.87
CA GLY A 1 12.96 6.31 2.00
C GLY A 1 12.64 5.50 0.76
N ASP A 2 13.61 5.33 -0.12
CA ASP A 2 13.49 4.42 -1.28
C ASP A 2 13.72 2.95 -0.93
N GLY A 3 14.28 2.67 0.26
CA GLY A 3 14.54 1.33 0.76
C GLY A 3 15.90 0.75 0.36
N LEU A 4 16.71 1.44 -0.44
CA LEU A 4 18.05 1.01 -0.81
C LEU A 4 19.12 1.75 0.01
N ASN A 5 19.19 3.07 -0.15
CA ASN A 5 20.16 3.91 0.56
C ASN A 5 19.67 4.27 1.96
N ASP A 6 18.35 4.29 2.13
CA ASP A 6 17.71 4.66 3.39
C ASP A 6 17.42 3.44 4.30
N ALA A 7 17.85 2.23 3.92
CA ALA A 7 17.54 1.00 4.65
C ALA A 7 17.96 1.03 6.14
N PRO A 8 19.18 1.48 6.52
CA PRO A 8 19.55 1.58 7.94
C PRO A 8 18.69 2.57 8.71
N ALA A 9 18.28 3.67 8.06
CA ALA A 9 17.43 4.68 8.66
C ALA A 9 15.97 4.20 8.81
N LEU A 10 15.46 3.43 7.84
CA LEU A 10 14.13 2.81 7.89
C LEU A 10 14.05 1.73 8.97
N ALA A 11 15.11 0.94 9.14
CA ALA A 11 15.19 -0.08 10.19
C ALA A 11 15.32 0.51 11.61
N ALA A 12 15.89 1.71 11.73
CA ALA A 12 16.02 2.41 13.01
C ALA A 12 14.78 3.23 13.39
N ALA A 13 13.85 3.46 12.45
CA ALA A 13 12.64 4.23 12.70
C ALA A 13 11.59 3.41 13.45
N ASP A 14 10.77 4.06 14.28
CA ASP A 14 9.63 3.40 14.94
C ASP A 14 8.64 2.81 13.94
N VAL A 15 8.52 3.45 12.76
CA VAL A 15 7.76 2.96 11.61
C VAL A 15 8.46 3.38 10.33
N GLY A 16 9.12 2.42 9.66
CA GLY A 16 9.75 2.63 8.36
C GLY A 16 8.72 2.63 7.22
N ILE A 17 8.67 3.71 6.44
CA ILE A 17 7.83 3.79 5.22
C ILE A 17 8.72 3.87 3.97
N ALA A 18 8.65 2.83 3.13
CA ALA A 18 9.32 2.77 1.84
C ALA A 18 8.37 3.19 0.69
N LEU A 19 8.91 3.93 -0.27
CA LEU A 19 8.21 4.41 -1.47
C LEU A 19 8.62 3.57 -2.68
N ALA A 20 7.71 3.41 -3.65
CA ALA A 20 7.98 2.75 -4.93
C ALA A 20 8.64 1.36 -4.78
N CYS A 21 8.11 0.52 -3.90
CA CYS A 21 8.62 -0.84 -3.66
C CYS A 21 8.38 -1.75 -4.89
N GLY A 22 9.24 -1.63 -5.91
CA GLY A 22 9.19 -2.39 -7.16
C GLY A 22 10.10 -3.62 -7.20
N VAL A 23 11.01 -3.76 -6.22
CA VAL A 23 12.01 -4.84 -6.13
C VAL A 23 12.12 -5.35 -4.69
N ASP A 24 12.35 -6.66 -4.53
CA ASP A 24 12.21 -7.37 -3.24
C ASP A 24 13.07 -6.80 -2.11
N LEU A 25 14.23 -6.20 -2.43
CA LEU A 25 15.11 -5.59 -1.43
C LEU A 25 14.46 -4.43 -0.65
N THR A 26 13.49 -3.74 -1.25
CA THR A 26 12.76 -2.64 -0.59
C THR A 26 11.67 -3.13 0.36
N ARG A 27 11.22 -4.39 0.23
CA ARG A 27 10.20 -4.98 1.10
C ARG A 27 10.73 -5.35 2.49
N ASP A 28 11.96 -5.84 2.56
CA ASP A 28 12.56 -6.27 3.83
C ASP A 28 13.00 -5.11 4.71
N SER A 29 13.16 -3.91 4.14
CA SER A 29 13.73 -2.76 4.84
C SER A 29 12.68 -1.87 5.53
N ALA A 30 11.38 -2.09 5.34
CA ALA A 30 10.32 -1.21 5.85
C ALA A 30 9.03 -1.95 6.19
N GLU A 31 8.35 -1.51 7.26
CA GLU A 31 7.07 -2.07 7.72
C GLU A 31 5.90 -1.70 6.80
N VAL A 32 5.99 -0.55 6.14
CA VAL A 32 4.97 -0.04 5.22
C VAL A 32 5.59 0.25 3.86
N CYS A 33 5.13 -0.47 2.84
CA CYS A 33 5.51 -0.24 1.44
C CYS A 33 4.38 0.45 0.68
N LEU A 34 4.65 1.64 0.15
CA LEU A 34 3.74 2.35 -0.75
C LEU A 34 4.06 2.00 -2.20
N LEU A 35 3.11 1.36 -2.88
CA LEU A 35 3.24 0.97 -4.30
C LEU A 35 3.21 2.15 -5.28
N SER A 36 2.85 3.36 -4.82
CA SER A 36 2.81 4.55 -5.66
C SER A 36 4.12 5.31 -5.60
N ASP A 37 4.51 5.90 -6.72
CA ASP A 37 5.79 6.59 -6.93
C ASP A 37 5.86 7.99 -6.26
N GLY A 38 5.13 8.24 -5.18
CA GLY A 38 5.06 9.56 -4.57
C GLY A 38 4.67 9.57 -3.09
N VAL A 39 5.30 10.50 -2.36
CA VAL A 39 5.07 10.78 -0.92
C VAL A 39 3.63 11.23 -0.63
N SER A 40 2.86 11.60 -1.65
CA SER A 40 1.48 12.10 -1.54
C SER A 40 0.51 11.13 -0.84
N ARG A 41 0.83 9.84 -0.75
CA ARG A 41 0.00 8.85 -0.03
C ARG A 41 0.36 8.68 1.45
N VAL A 42 1.49 9.23 1.90
CA VAL A 42 1.91 9.15 3.31
C VAL A 42 0.88 9.78 4.26
N PRO A 43 0.35 11.00 4.00
CA PRO A 43 -0.68 11.60 4.85
C PRO A 43 -1.97 10.75 4.92
N TRP A 44 -2.35 10.13 3.81
CA TRP A 44 -3.50 9.23 3.76
C TRP A 44 -3.28 7.98 4.62
N ALA A 45 -2.10 7.35 4.52
CA ALA A 45 -1.78 6.16 5.31
C ALA A 45 -1.79 6.46 6.82
N ILE A 46 -1.23 7.60 7.23
CA ILE A 46 -1.25 8.07 8.62
C ILE A 46 -2.69 8.36 9.08
N GLY A 47 -3.50 9.01 8.22
CA GLY A 47 -4.91 9.27 8.49
C GLY A 47 -5.72 7.99 8.70
N LEU A 48 -5.50 7.00 7.84
CA LEU A 48 -6.13 5.68 7.95
C LEU A 48 -5.73 5.01 9.27
N ALA A 49 -4.44 4.96 9.60
CA ALA A 49 -3.94 4.37 10.85
C ALA A 49 -4.59 5.01 12.09
N ARG A 50 -4.70 6.34 12.12
CA ARG A 50 -5.38 7.07 13.22
C ARG A 50 -6.85 6.68 13.34
N GLN A 51 -7.55 6.55 12.21
CA GLN A 51 -8.95 6.13 12.20
C GLN A 51 -9.12 4.66 12.62
N THR A 52 -8.17 3.80 12.26
CA THR A 52 -8.10 2.41 12.74
C THR A 52 -8.00 2.37 14.26
N ILE A 53 -7.06 3.12 14.84
CA ILE A 53 -6.89 3.19 16.30
C ILE A 53 -8.17 3.71 16.98
N ARG A 54 -8.83 4.72 16.40
CA ARG A 54 -10.11 5.23 16.92
C ARG A 54 -11.20 4.15 16.92
N THR A 55 -11.29 3.37 15.85
CA THR A 55 -12.26 2.28 15.71
C THR A 55 -11.98 1.15 16.71
N ILE A 56 -10.70 0.77 16.88
CA ILE A 56 -10.28 -0.21 17.89
C ILE A 56 -10.68 0.25 19.30
N ARG A 57 -10.40 1.51 19.66
CA ARG A 57 -10.76 2.05 20.98
C ARG A 57 -12.27 2.01 21.23
N GLN A 58 -13.08 2.35 20.22
CA GLN A 58 -14.54 2.26 20.31
C GLN A 58 -15.02 0.84 20.52
N ASN A 59 -14.48 -0.12 19.76
CA ASN A 59 -14.80 -1.53 19.89
C ASN A 59 -14.45 -2.06 21.29
N LEU A 60 -13.27 -1.70 21.81
CA LEU A 60 -12.84 -2.10 23.15
C LEU A 60 -13.73 -1.53 24.25
N ILE A 61 -14.08 -0.24 24.18
CA ILE A 61 -15.01 0.37 25.14
C ILE A 61 -16.35 -0.36 25.12
N TRP A 62 -16.85 -0.69 23.92
CA TRP A 62 -18.14 -1.34 23.78
C TRP A 62 -18.15 -2.77 24.31
N THR A 63 -17.12 -3.56 23.97
CA THR A 63 -16.95 -4.91 24.50
C THR A 63 -16.78 -4.91 26.02
N LEU A 64 -16.03 -3.96 26.57
CA LEU A 64 -15.83 -3.86 28.02
C LEU A 64 -17.13 -3.49 28.74
N ALA A 65 -17.90 -2.52 28.21
CA ALA A 65 -19.19 -2.13 28.77
C ALA A 65 -20.18 -3.30 28.75
N TYR A 66 -20.27 -4.02 27.64
CA TYR A 66 -21.08 -5.22 27.52
C TYR A 66 -20.70 -6.27 28.57
N ASN A 67 -19.41 -6.60 28.69
CA ASN A 67 -18.94 -7.57 29.67
C ASN A 67 -19.20 -7.13 31.11
N ALA A 68 -19.00 -5.84 31.42
CA ALA A 68 -19.27 -5.30 32.76
C ALA A 68 -20.75 -5.44 33.14
N ILE A 69 -21.67 -5.12 32.22
CA ILE A 69 -23.11 -5.31 32.42
C ILE A 69 -23.43 -6.80 32.59
N GLY A 70 -22.84 -7.66 31.75
CA GLY A 70 -23.03 -9.11 31.85
C GLY A 70 -22.61 -9.67 33.21
N ILE A 71 -21.46 -9.26 33.73
CA ILE A 71 -20.97 -9.66 35.06
C ILE A 71 -21.91 -9.15 36.16
N ALA A 72 -22.33 -7.87 36.12
CA ALA A 72 -23.24 -7.32 37.12
C ALA A 72 -24.59 -8.07 37.17
N LEU A 73 -25.17 -8.38 36.01
CA LEU A 73 -26.40 -9.16 35.91
C LEU A 73 -26.23 -10.60 36.37
N ALA A 74 -25.08 -11.23 36.07
CA ALA A 74 -24.75 -12.57 36.55
C ALA A 74 -24.64 -12.61 38.09
N MET A 75 -23.98 -11.60 38.68
CA MET A 75 -23.87 -11.47 40.14
C MET A 75 -25.22 -11.24 40.81
N ALA A 76 -26.14 -10.54 40.15
CA ALA A 76 -27.51 -10.36 40.60
C ALA A 76 -28.37 -11.63 40.43
N ASN A 77 -27.85 -12.71 39.85
CA ASN A 77 -28.58 -13.94 39.51
C ASN A 77 -29.77 -13.70 38.55
N LEU A 78 -29.71 -12.62 37.76
CA LEU A 78 -30.74 -12.21 36.81
C LEU A 78 -30.44 -12.64 35.36
N LEU A 79 -29.30 -13.30 35.13
CA LEU A 79 -28.81 -13.59 33.79
C LEU A 79 -29.19 -15.01 33.33
N ASN A 80 -30.04 -15.11 32.31
CA ASN A 80 -30.32 -16.37 31.63
C ASN A 80 -29.22 -16.66 30.58
N PRO A 81 -28.64 -17.88 30.55
CA PRO A 81 -27.62 -18.26 29.57
C PRO A 81 -28.00 -17.99 28.11
N VAL A 82 -29.28 -18.14 27.75
CA VAL A 82 -29.77 -17.89 26.39
C VAL A 82 -29.66 -16.41 26.02
N PHE A 83 -30.04 -15.51 26.93
CA PHE A 83 -29.92 -14.06 26.70
C PHE A 83 -28.45 -13.63 26.67
N ALA A 84 -27.59 -14.24 27.49
CA ALA A 84 -26.15 -13.99 27.46
C ALA A 84 -25.55 -14.38 26.10
N GLY A 85 -25.91 -15.55 25.57
CA GLY A 85 -25.46 -16.00 24.24
C GLY A 85 -25.98 -15.11 23.10
N ALA A 86 -27.26 -14.72 23.14
CA ALA A 86 -27.83 -13.81 22.16
C ALA A 86 -27.11 -12.45 22.17
N ALA A 87 -26.87 -11.90 23.36
CA ALA A 87 -26.18 -10.62 23.50
C ALA A 87 -24.71 -10.68 23.04
N MET A 88 -24.04 -11.84 23.19
CA MET A 88 -22.71 -12.07 22.65
C MET A 88 -22.68 -11.93 21.12
N VAL A 89 -23.64 -12.54 20.42
CA VAL A 89 -23.73 -12.45 18.95
C VAL A 89 -24.02 -11.02 18.50
N VAL A 90 -24.95 -10.34 19.18
CA VAL A 90 -25.26 -8.92 18.91
C VAL A 90 -24.00 -8.04 19.07
N SER A 91 -23.20 -8.29 20.11
CA SER A 91 -21.95 -7.56 20.33
C SER A 91 -20.96 -7.75 19.16
N CYS A 92 -20.79 -8.99 18.67
CA CYS A 92 -19.97 -9.25 17.48
C CYS A 92 -20.45 -8.46 16.26
N VAL A 93 -21.75 -8.43 16.00
CA VAL A 93 -22.33 -7.69 14.86
C VAL A 93 -22.05 -6.19 14.98
N VAL A 94 -22.18 -5.61 16.17
CA VAL A 94 -21.89 -4.18 16.40
C VAL A 94 -20.40 -3.88 16.18
N VAL A 95 -19.50 -4.69 16.73
CA VAL A 95 -18.05 -4.52 16.61
C VAL A 95 -17.59 -4.68 15.15
N VAL A 96 -18.07 -5.71 14.45
CA VAL A 96 -17.78 -5.93 13.03
C VAL A 96 -18.38 -4.81 12.18
N GLY A 97 -19.62 -4.41 12.43
CA GLY A 97 -20.27 -3.30 11.75
C GLY A 97 -19.52 -1.97 11.90
N ASN A 98 -19.05 -1.67 13.12
CA ASN A 98 -18.23 -0.48 13.36
C ASN A 98 -16.88 -0.56 12.64
N SER A 99 -16.27 -1.75 12.59
CA SER A 99 -15.02 -1.99 11.88
C SER A 99 -15.17 -1.84 10.35
N LEU A 100 -16.28 -2.29 9.79
CA LEU A 100 -16.60 -2.13 8.37
C LEU A 100 -16.80 -0.67 7.94
N ARG A 101 -17.14 0.23 8.87
CA ARG A 101 -17.18 1.68 8.54
C ARG A 101 -15.80 2.22 8.15
N LEU A 102 -14.72 1.65 8.70
CA LEU A 102 -13.35 2.00 8.34
C LEU A 102 -13.02 1.63 6.90
N ALA A 103 -13.63 0.58 6.35
CA ALA A 103 -13.42 0.17 4.94
C ALA A 103 -13.88 1.24 3.93
N ARG A 104 -14.66 2.23 4.37
CA ARG A 104 -15.10 3.37 3.56
C ARG A 104 -14.20 4.60 3.70
N TYR A 105 -13.14 4.51 4.50
CA TYR A 105 -12.16 5.59 4.65
C TYR A 105 -11.40 5.76 3.33
N ASP A 106 -11.62 6.91 2.68
CA ASP A 106 -11.15 7.32 1.35
C ASP A 106 -10.32 6.26 0.60
N SER A 107 -10.95 5.55 -0.34
CA SER A 107 -10.22 4.69 -1.26
C SER A 107 -9.23 5.56 -2.03
N ALA A 108 -7.92 5.33 -1.82
CA ALA A 108 -6.85 6.09 -2.45
C ALA A 108 -7.15 6.34 -3.95
N PRO A 109 -6.87 7.55 -4.47
CA PRO A 109 -7.29 7.93 -5.82
C PRO A 109 -6.87 6.84 -6.83
N LYS A 110 -7.88 6.30 -7.54
CA LYS A 110 -7.71 5.27 -8.56
C LYS A 110 -6.58 5.70 -9.48
N THR A 111 -5.50 4.95 -9.46
CA THR A 111 -4.23 5.30 -10.11
C THR A 111 -4.48 5.65 -11.58
N ARG A 112 -3.97 6.80 -12.03
CA ARG A 112 -4.02 7.29 -13.43
C ARG A 112 -3.47 6.30 -14.46
N VAL A 113 -2.82 5.22 -14.02
CA VAL A 113 -2.31 4.11 -14.85
C VAL A 113 -3.39 3.56 -15.77
N ALA A 114 -4.63 3.41 -15.32
CA ALA A 114 -5.73 2.96 -16.19
C ALA A 114 -6.03 3.95 -17.32
N ARG A 115 -5.82 5.26 -17.12
CA ARG A 115 -6.01 6.30 -18.14
C ARG A 115 -4.79 6.42 -19.07
N GLN A 116 -3.58 6.16 -18.57
CA GLN A 116 -2.34 6.21 -19.37
C GLN A 116 -2.19 4.99 -20.28
N LEU A 117 -2.62 3.80 -19.84
CA LEU A 117 -2.66 2.61 -20.68
C LEU A 117 -3.66 2.79 -21.84
N THR A 118 -4.84 3.36 -21.60
CA THR A 118 -5.79 3.71 -22.67
C THR A 118 -5.25 4.81 -23.60
N ALA A 119 -4.47 5.77 -23.10
CA ALA A 119 -3.91 6.85 -23.90
C ALA A 119 -2.73 6.40 -24.78
N GLN A 120 -1.86 5.50 -24.31
CA GLN A 120 -0.77 4.95 -25.12
C GLN A 120 -1.23 3.92 -26.16
N GLN A 121 -2.32 3.19 -25.89
CA GLN A 121 -2.88 2.24 -26.87
C GLN A 121 -3.51 2.92 -28.11
N ASN A 122 -3.73 4.24 -28.06
CA ASN A 122 -4.43 4.97 -29.12
C ASN A 122 -3.51 5.89 -29.95
N GLU A 123 -2.18 5.75 -29.83
CA GLU A 123 -1.27 6.41 -30.77
C GLU A 123 -1.25 5.66 -32.12
N PRO A 124 -1.42 6.37 -33.27
CA PRO A 124 -1.31 5.76 -34.58
C PRO A 124 0.10 5.22 -34.77
N ARG A 125 0.23 3.90 -34.92
CA ARG A 125 1.51 3.22 -35.14
C ARG A 125 2.08 3.67 -36.49
N VAL A 126 3.03 4.61 -36.48
CA VAL A 126 3.79 5.02 -37.67
C VAL A 126 4.56 3.80 -38.19
N PRO A 127 4.40 3.41 -39.47
CA PRO A 127 5.14 2.28 -40.04
C PRO A 127 6.64 2.59 -40.01
N ALA A 128 7.43 1.65 -39.48
CA ALA A 128 8.88 1.71 -39.51
C ALA A 128 9.33 1.75 -40.98
N ALA A 129 9.92 2.88 -41.39
CA ALA A 129 10.64 2.96 -42.65
C ALA A 129 11.94 2.14 -42.55
N ASP A 130 12.17 1.33 -43.57
CA ASP A 130 13.26 0.36 -43.72
C ASP A 130 14.65 0.93 -43.42
N SER A 131 15.38 0.26 -42.53
CA SER A 131 16.83 0.42 -42.40
C SER A 131 17.54 -0.81 -42.96
N GLN A 132 18.04 -0.72 -44.20
CA GLN A 132 18.99 -1.69 -44.75
C GLN A 132 20.36 -1.56 -44.08
N PRO A 133 21.05 -2.67 -43.74
CA PRO A 133 22.46 -2.63 -43.37
C PRO A 133 23.29 -3.59 -44.24
N GLU A 134 23.80 -3.16 -45.39
CA GLU A 134 24.86 -3.88 -46.11
C GLU A 134 25.83 -2.93 -46.81
N ALA A 135 27.07 -2.87 -46.32
CA ALA A 135 28.32 -2.88 -47.11
C ALA A 135 29.50 -2.47 -46.22
N ARG A 136 30.08 -3.46 -45.53
CA ARG A 136 31.40 -3.36 -44.91
C ARG A 136 32.38 -4.15 -45.76
N THR A 137 33.03 -3.52 -46.73
CA THR A 137 34.16 -4.12 -47.46
C THR A 137 35.34 -3.14 -47.56
N ALA A 138 36.40 -3.50 -46.84
CA ALA A 138 37.82 -3.29 -47.12
C ALA A 138 38.39 -1.86 -47.23
N ARG A 139 39.25 -1.52 -46.24
CA ARG A 139 40.39 -0.59 -46.44
C ARG A 139 41.49 -1.30 -47.26
N PRO A 140 42.38 -0.52 -47.92
CA PRO A 140 43.75 -0.50 -47.40
C PRO A 140 44.42 0.89 -47.34
N SER A 141 45.24 1.01 -46.29
CA SER A 141 46.47 1.78 -46.04
C SER A 141 46.70 3.22 -46.56
N PRO A 142 47.17 4.16 -45.70
CA PRO A 142 47.66 5.47 -46.14
C PRO A 142 49.10 5.36 -46.69
N LEU A 143 49.36 6.03 -47.82
CA LEU A 143 50.71 6.23 -48.35
C LEU A 143 51.53 7.11 -47.40
N VAL A 144 52.70 6.58 -47.03
CA VAL A 144 53.81 7.32 -46.42
C VAL A 144 54.50 8.10 -47.54
N GLU A 145 54.51 9.42 -47.45
CA GLU A 145 55.35 10.28 -48.30
C GLU A 145 56.32 11.04 -47.39
N ALA A 146 57.61 10.78 -47.56
CA ALA A 146 58.72 11.34 -46.79
C ALA A 146 59.26 12.62 -47.45
N PRO A 147 59.91 13.54 -46.71
CA PRO A 147 60.31 14.84 -47.23
C PRO A 147 61.71 14.82 -47.87
N ARG A 148 61.88 15.51 -48.99
CA ARG A 148 63.08 16.30 -49.37
C ARG A 148 62.70 17.36 -50.40
#